data_AF-A0AAN9PVE1-F1
#
_entry.id   AF-A0AAN9PVE1-F1
#
_cell.length_a   1.000
_cell.length_b   1.000
_cell.length_c   1.000
_cell.angle_alpha   90.00
_cell.angle_beta   90.00
_cell.angle_gamma   90.00
#
_symmetry.space_group_name_H-M   'P 1'
#
loop_
_entity.id
_entity.type
_entity.pdbx_description
1 polymer ?
#
loop_
_entity_poly.entity_id
_entity_poly.type
_entity_poly.pdbx_seq_one_letter_code
_entity_poly.pdbx_strand_id
1 'polypeptide(L)'
;MANAPAQIPTSFGHELRACLRCRLVKTYDQFRESGCENCPFFKMEEDHERVVDCTTPNFNGIISVMDPIRSWAARWLRIGKFVPGVYTLAVSEALPEEMQTLCAEERVQYIPPKPASPCSPSPSSDLDLAAISIACTVLISITFGFLLGMATALETLCGQAYGAGHHHTLGMYLQRSWVVLFLSSILMLPVFVFATPLLKLVGQPEAVAERAGLVAVWLIPFHLSFPFQFTLQRFLQCQLKTNVVAWISGMALAIHVLVSWVFVFELRIGIVGTALGSLGGFPFWGFLATLSLVAVCPRSWNGFSSEAFVGLWEFFKLSLASGVMLALENFYYRLLLIVSGYMHNSEISIDALSVCVTIYGWESMIPLGFFAATGVRVANELGAGNAKAAKFATLVSVINTVLVGFIFWLIIVAFNEKLALIFTSSSSVIQMVNELAILLASTILLNCIQPVLSGAAVGSGQQAVVAYINIGSYYLVGIPLGVLLGWLLPSGIVGMWTGMMSGTLVQTIILAIIMMRHDWEEEISL
;
A
#
# COMPACT_ATOMS: atom_id res chain seq x y z
N MET A 1 -22.66 27.00 46.62
CA MET A 1 -21.76 28.03 46.06
C MET A 1 -21.59 27.69 44.59
N ALA A 2 -22.07 28.53 43.67
CA ALA A 2 -21.73 28.36 42.27
C ALA A 2 -20.27 28.77 42.11
N ASN A 3 -19.36 27.79 42.04
CA ASN A 3 -17.96 28.06 41.77
C ASN A 3 -17.85 28.81 40.43
N ALA A 4 -16.98 29.82 40.38
CA ALA A 4 -16.71 30.56 39.15
C ALA A 4 -16.34 29.60 38.01
N PRO A 5 -16.70 29.91 36.75
CA PRO A 5 -16.28 29.11 35.61
C PRO A 5 -14.75 29.08 35.52
N ALA A 6 -14.20 27.96 35.06
CA ALA A 6 -12.77 27.87 34.76
C ALA A 6 -12.42 28.82 33.61
N GLN A 7 -11.17 29.29 33.60
CA GLN A 7 -10.66 30.06 32.48
C GLN A 7 -10.71 29.23 31.18
N ILE A 8 -11.13 29.87 30.10
CA ILE A 8 -11.19 29.26 28.77
C ILE A 8 -9.83 29.43 28.09
N PRO A 9 -9.35 28.46 27.31
CA PRO A 9 -8.11 28.60 26.54
C PRO A 9 -8.09 29.87 25.69
N THR A 10 -6.99 30.62 25.77
CA THR A 10 -6.78 31.86 24.99
C THR A 10 -6.18 31.62 23.60
N SER A 11 -5.53 30.48 23.40
CA SER A 11 -4.98 30.03 22.11
C SER A 11 -5.43 28.60 21.79
N PHE A 12 -5.44 28.26 20.50
CA PHE A 12 -5.71 26.91 20.00
C PHE A 12 -4.46 26.40 19.27
N GLY A 13 -4.05 25.15 19.50
CA GLY A 13 -2.86 24.54 18.89
C GLY A 13 -1.96 23.82 19.90
N HIS A 14 -0.65 23.80 19.63
CA HIS A 14 0.35 23.03 20.41
C HIS A 14 0.56 23.51 21.86
N GLU A 15 0.01 24.65 22.25
CA GLU A 15 0.13 25.22 23.60
C GLU A 15 -0.91 24.69 24.59
N LEU A 16 -1.91 23.96 24.10
CA LEU A 16 -2.97 23.40 24.93
C LEU A 16 -2.48 22.20 25.73
N ARG A 17 -2.91 22.12 26.98
CA ARG A 17 -2.67 20.98 27.85
C ARG A 17 -3.96 20.58 28.54
N ALA A 18 -4.08 19.31 28.85
CA ALA A 18 -5.18 18.77 29.63
C ALA A 18 -4.70 18.30 31.00
N CYS A 19 -5.42 18.65 32.06
CA CYS A 19 -5.16 18.11 33.39
C CYS A 19 -5.41 16.60 33.42
N LEU A 20 -4.41 15.82 33.83
CA LEU A 20 -4.44 14.36 33.86
C LEU A 20 -5.50 13.79 34.83
N ARG A 21 -5.96 14.60 35.79
CA ARG A 21 -7.04 14.23 36.72
C ARG A 21 -8.42 14.65 36.22
N CYS A 22 -8.66 15.95 36.08
CA CYS A 22 -10.01 16.50 35.86
C CYS A 22 -10.34 16.73 34.38
N ARG A 23 -9.36 16.57 33.48
CA ARG A 23 -9.49 16.77 32.03
C ARG A 23 -9.77 18.21 31.60
N LEU A 24 -9.66 19.19 32.50
CA LEU A 24 -9.76 20.60 32.15
C LEU A 24 -8.65 20.97 31.17
N VAL A 25 -8.98 21.73 30.14
CA VAL A 25 -8.07 22.17 29.08
C VAL A 25 -7.84 23.67 29.19
N LYS A 26 -6.57 24.05 29.30
CA LYS A 26 -6.07 25.43 29.34
C LYS A 26 -4.72 25.48 28.61
N THR A 27 -4.19 26.66 28.33
CA THR A 27 -2.81 26.79 27.84
C THR A 27 -1.82 26.51 28.98
N TYR A 28 -0.57 26.19 28.65
CA TYR A 28 0.49 26.03 29.64
C TYR A 28 0.61 27.24 30.58
N ASP A 29 0.64 28.45 30.00
CA ASP A 29 0.75 29.68 30.78
C ASP A 29 -0.46 29.90 31.70
N GLN A 30 -1.66 29.56 31.25
CA GLN A 30 -2.86 29.67 32.09
C GLN A 30 -2.84 28.70 33.28
N PHE A 31 -2.33 27.47 33.12
CA PHE A 31 -2.11 26.57 34.25
C PHE A 31 -1.04 27.09 35.20
N ARG A 32 0.01 27.72 34.68
CA ARG A 32 1.07 28.32 35.49
C ARG A 32 0.56 29.52 36.31
N GLU A 33 -0.29 30.36 35.73
CA GLU A 33 -0.74 31.61 36.37
C GLU A 33 -1.90 31.41 37.35
N SER A 34 -2.82 30.49 37.05
CA SER A 34 -4.07 30.36 37.80
C SER A 34 -4.38 28.93 38.26
N GLY A 35 -3.46 28.00 38.00
CA GLY A 35 -3.62 26.61 38.37
C GLY A 35 -4.80 25.92 37.68
N CYS A 36 -5.25 24.85 38.33
CA CYS A 36 -6.42 24.08 37.91
C CYS A 36 -7.57 24.30 38.90
N GLU A 37 -8.66 24.90 38.42
CA GLU A 37 -9.82 25.27 39.24
C GLU A 37 -10.53 24.06 39.87
N ASN A 38 -10.41 22.88 39.25
CA ASN A 38 -10.93 21.63 39.79
C ASN A 38 -9.91 20.89 40.69
N CYS A 39 -8.62 21.23 40.60
CA CYS A 39 -7.52 20.55 41.29
C CYS A 39 -6.57 21.55 41.99
N PRO A 40 -7.06 22.43 42.89
CA PRO A 40 -6.23 23.45 43.52
C PRO A 40 -5.10 22.87 44.39
N PHE A 41 -5.28 21.65 44.90
CA PHE A 41 -4.26 20.96 45.71
C PHE A 41 -2.97 20.62 44.96
N PHE A 42 -2.97 20.64 43.62
CA PHE A 42 -1.72 20.50 42.87
C PHE A 42 -0.81 21.73 43.03
N LYS A 43 -1.36 22.91 43.38
CA LYS A 43 -0.61 24.16 43.60
C LYS A 43 0.33 24.52 42.44
N MET A 44 -0.19 24.40 41.21
CA MET A 44 0.59 24.65 39.99
C MET A 44 1.06 26.10 39.86
N GLU A 45 0.36 27.01 40.55
CA GLU A 45 0.68 28.44 40.67
C GLU A 45 1.82 28.73 41.65
N GLU A 46 2.12 27.80 42.58
CA GLU A 46 3.25 27.92 43.51
C GLU A 46 4.48 27.14 43.00
N ASP A 47 4.24 26.02 42.33
CA ASP A 47 5.27 25.11 41.82
C ASP A 47 5.03 24.80 40.34
N HIS A 48 5.77 25.50 39.48
CA HIS A 48 5.58 25.45 38.04
C HIS A 48 6.01 24.11 37.41
N GLU A 49 6.86 23.31 38.08
CA GLU A 49 7.24 21.98 37.56
C GLU A 49 6.02 21.04 37.53
N ARG A 50 5.11 21.20 38.50
CA ARG A 50 3.87 20.42 38.58
C ARG A 50 2.91 20.67 37.43
N VAL A 51 3.03 21.79 36.71
CA VAL A 51 2.26 22.01 35.48
C VAL A 51 2.60 20.91 34.48
N VAL A 52 3.88 20.57 34.33
CA VAL A 52 4.33 19.53 33.40
C VAL A 52 3.92 18.14 33.91
N ASP A 53 4.05 17.88 35.21
CA ASP A 53 3.77 16.56 35.79
C ASP A 53 2.28 16.21 35.87
N CYS A 54 1.42 17.21 36.03
CA CYS A 54 -0.01 17.02 36.24
C CYS A 54 -0.86 17.29 34.99
N THR A 55 -0.25 17.73 33.88
CA THR A 55 -0.96 18.02 32.64
C THR A 55 -0.22 17.46 31.43
N THR A 56 -0.94 17.14 30.35
CA THR A 56 -0.33 16.58 29.12
C THR A 56 -0.79 17.33 27.87
N PRO A 57 0.08 17.51 26.85
CA PRO A 57 -0.34 17.95 25.53
C PRO A 57 -1.03 16.83 24.73
N ASN A 58 -0.88 15.56 25.14
CA ASN A 58 -1.39 14.39 24.42
C ASN A 58 -2.80 14.01 24.89
N PHE A 59 -3.81 14.71 24.37
CA PHE A 59 -5.21 14.43 24.66
C PHE A 59 -6.06 14.41 23.38
N ASN A 60 -7.24 13.77 23.44
CA ASN A 60 -8.11 13.62 22.27
C ASN A 60 -9.43 14.34 22.45
N GLY A 61 -9.72 15.26 21.51
CA GLY A 61 -10.96 16.03 21.44
C GLY A 61 -11.14 17.03 22.58
N ILE A 62 -12.03 18.00 22.35
CA ILE A 62 -12.41 19.03 23.33
C ILE A 62 -13.93 19.22 23.32
N ILE A 63 -14.47 19.53 24.49
CA ILE A 63 -15.88 19.84 24.70
C ILE A 63 -16.00 21.05 25.65
N SER A 64 -16.79 22.03 25.23
CA SER A 64 -17.15 23.17 26.08
C SER A 64 -18.41 22.82 26.87
N VAL A 65 -18.32 22.90 28.20
CA VAL A 65 -19.41 22.53 29.11
C VAL A 65 -19.85 23.76 29.90
N MET A 66 -21.02 24.30 29.56
CA MET A 66 -21.61 25.45 30.24
C MET A 66 -22.43 25.06 31.48
N ASP A 67 -23.12 23.92 31.45
CA ASP A 67 -23.87 23.35 32.59
C ASP A 67 -23.48 21.88 32.80
N PRO A 68 -22.45 21.61 33.62
CA PRO A 68 -21.96 20.25 33.88
C PRO A 68 -23.00 19.33 34.53
N ILE A 69 -23.93 19.88 35.31
CA ILE A 69 -24.89 19.10 36.10
C ILE A 69 -26.02 18.59 35.19
N ARG A 70 -26.52 19.43 34.28
CA ARG A 70 -27.62 19.06 33.37
C ARG A 70 -27.14 18.35 32.11
N SER A 71 -25.92 18.61 31.66
CA SER A 71 -25.39 18.03 30.42
C SER A 71 -25.27 16.51 30.51
N TRP A 72 -25.92 15.81 29.57
CA TRP A 72 -25.74 14.36 29.43
C TRP A 72 -24.29 14.00 29.08
N ALA A 73 -23.64 14.76 28.18
CA ALA A 73 -22.25 14.53 27.81
C ALA A 73 -21.30 14.71 29.00
N ALA A 74 -21.54 15.70 29.86
CA ALA A 74 -20.74 15.91 31.07
C ALA A 74 -20.89 14.75 32.08
N ARG A 75 -22.10 14.21 32.24
CA ARG A 75 -22.35 13.02 33.08
C ARG A 75 -21.68 11.77 32.49
N TRP A 76 -21.77 11.58 31.18
CA TRP A 76 -21.13 10.46 30.47
C TRP A 76 -19.60 10.47 30.63
N LEU A 77 -18.98 11.64 30.46
CA LEU A 77 -17.55 11.85 30.64
C LEU A 77 -17.11 11.93 32.12
N ARG A 78 -18.05 11.79 33.07
CA ARG A 78 -17.83 11.88 34.52
C ARG A 78 -17.27 13.24 35.00
N ILE A 79 -17.50 14.30 34.22
CA ILE A 79 -17.10 15.69 34.54
C ILE A 79 -18.26 16.52 35.10
N GLY A 80 -19.44 15.92 35.34
CA GLY A 80 -20.63 16.65 35.81
C GLY A 80 -20.54 17.25 37.22
N LYS A 81 -19.46 16.95 37.98
CA LYS A 81 -19.17 17.54 39.29
C LYS A 81 -18.18 18.71 39.22
N PHE A 82 -17.62 18.99 38.05
CA PHE A 82 -16.61 20.03 37.85
C PHE A 82 -17.24 21.37 37.46
N VAL A 83 -16.44 22.44 37.49
CA VAL A 83 -16.89 23.79 37.14
C VAL A 83 -17.16 23.93 35.63
N PRO A 84 -17.99 24.87 35.17
CA PRO A 84 -18.11 25.15 33.74
C PRO A 84 -16.76 25.49 33.10
N GLY A 85 -16.47 24.97 31.91
CA GLY A 85 -15.16 25.12 31.26
C GLY A 85 -14.98 24.25 30.02
N VAL A 86 -13.76 24.21 29.49
CA VAL A 86 -13.38 23.37 28.34
C VAL A 86 -12.68 22.11 28.85
N TYR A 87 -13.14 20.94 28.42
CA TYR A 87 -12.62 19.65 28.86
C TYR A 87 -12.21 18.80 27.67
N THR A 88 -11.25 17.90 27.86
CA THR A 88 -10.93 16.89 26.84
C THR A 88 -11.79 15.64 26.98
N LEU A 89 -12.05 14.96 25.86
CA LEU A 89 -12.84 13.72 25.84
C LEU A 89 -12.04 12.56 26.43
N ALA A 90 -10.72 12.50 26.18
CA ALA A 90 -9.84 11.43 26.66
C ALA A 90 -8.40 11.90 26.88
N VAL A 91 -7.77 11.32 27.91
CA VAL A 91 -6.34 11.49 28.21
C VAL A 91 -5.72 10.10 28.28
N SER A 92 -4.60 9.90 27.59
CA SER A 92 -3.95 8.59 27.45
C SER A 92 -2.87 8.33 28.50
N GLU A 93 -2.37 9.40 29.12
CA GLU A 93 -1.29 9.34 30.11
C GLU A 93 -1.86 9.24 31.53
N ALA A 94 -1.17 8.49 32.38
CA ALA A 94 -1.47 8.40 33.81
C ALA A 94 -0.72 9.48 34.60
N LEU A 95 -1.30 9.89 35.73
CA LEU A 95 -0.66 10.80 36.67
C LEU A 95 0.57 10.09 37.30
N PRO A 96 1.71 10.76 37.54
CA PRO A 96 2.86 10.16 38.23
C PRO A 96 2.49 9.62 39.62
N GLU A 97 3.16 8.57 40.09
CA GLU A 97 2.85 7.90 41.38
C GLU A 97 2.85 8.88 42.56
N GLU A 98 3.81 9.80 42.60
CA GLU A 98 3.91 10.85 43.63
C GLU A 98 2.64 11.73 43.69
N MET A 99 2.13 12.12 42.53
CA MET A 99 0.92 12.94 42.41
C MET A 99 -0.35 12.11 42.67
N GLN A 100 -0.31 10.80 42.46
CA GLN A 100 -1.40 9.90 42.86
C GLN A 100 -1.48 9.77 44.39
N THR A 101 -0.35 9.69 45.08
CA THR A 101 -0.31 9.76 46.56
C THR A 101 -0.88 11.06 47.08
N LEU A 102 -0.54 12.20 46.46
CA LEU A 102 -1.12 13.50 46.82
C LEU A 102 -2.64 13.52 46.65
N CYS A 103 -3.17 12.93 45.57
CA CYS A 103 -4.61 12.79 45.39
C CYS A 103 -5.25 11.94 46.51
N ALA A 104 -4.57 10.88 46.96
CA ALA A 104 -5.05 10.03 48.04
C ALA A 104 -5.06 10.74 49.40
N GLU A 105 -4.01 11.52 49.71
CA GLU A 105 -3.91 12.35 50.92
C GLU A 105 -5.04 13.37 51.02
N GLU A 106 -5.36 14.03 49.91
CA GLU A 106 -6.46 15.00 49.78
C GLU A 106 -7.85 14.34 49.69
N ARG A 107 -7.94 13.01 49.83
CA ARG A 107 -9.18 12.21 49.72
C ARG A 107 -9.91 12.42 48.39
N VAL A 108 -9.14 12.64 47.34
CA VAL A 108 -9.62 12.87 45.99
C VAL A 108 -9.52 11.58 45.19
N GLN A 109 -10.66 11.12 44.68
CA GLN A 109 -10.69 9.93 43.84
C GLN A 109 -10.02 10.22 42.47
N TYR A 110 -8.82 9.68 42.28
CA TYR A 110 -8.19 9.56 40.97
C TYR A 110 -8.61 8.23 40.33
N ILE A 111 -9.06 8.30 39.08
CA ILE A 111 -9.36 7.11 38.28
C ILE A 111 -8.32 7.11 37.16
N PRO A 112 -7.35 6.18 37.17
CA PRO A 112 -6.39 6.11 36.08
C PRO A 112 -7.13 5.89 34.76
N PRO A 113 -6.60 6.41 33.63
CA PRO A 113 -7.10 6.06 32.32
C PRO A 113 -7.23 4.53 32.23
N LYS A 114 -8.33 4.03 31.68
CA LYS A 114 -8.40 2.59 31.38
C LYS A 114 -7.17 2.26 30.51
N PRO A 115 -6.40 1.19 30.80
CA PRO A 115 -5.42 0.71 29.85
C PRO A 115 -6.15 0.56 28.52
N ALA A 116 -5.57 1.15 27.48
CA ALA A 116 -6.18 1.33 26.17
C ALA A 116 -7.09 0.15 25.84
N SER A 117 -8.40 0.40 25.70
CA SER A 117 -9.23 -0.57 24.99
C SER A 117 -8.60 -0.76 23.60
N PRO A 118 -8.65 -1.96 23.00
CA PRO A 118 -7.95 -2.29 21.75
C PRO A 118 -8.33 -1.41 20.53
N CYS A 119 -9.24 -0.44 20.69
CA CYS A 119 -9.67 0.52 19.66
C CYS A 119 -9.25 1.98 19.90
N SER A 120 -8.51 2.30 20.97
CA SER A 120 -7.92 3.66 21.13
C SER A 120 -6.45 3.64 20.68
N PRO A 121 -6.04 4.49 19.73
CA PRO A 121 -4.65 4.52 19.28
C PRO A 121 -3.75 4.92 20.46
N SER A 122 -2.85 4.02 20.83
CA SER A 122 -1.70 4.34 21.68
C SER A 122 -0.64 5.00 20.80
N PRO A 123 0.30 5.80 21.36
CA PRO A 123 1.46 6.29 20.61
C PRO A 123 2.25 5.16 19.93
N SER A 124 2.25 3.96 20.52
CA SER A 124 2.79 2.74 19.91
C SER A 124 1.98 2.24 18.71
N SER A 125 0.67 2.47 18.65
CA SER A 125 -0.20 2.08 17.53
C SER A 125 0.06 2.91 16.28
N ASP A 126 0.24 4.23 16.41
CA ASP A 126 0.50 5.11 15.26
C ASP A 126 1.90 4.88 14.71
N LEU A 127 2.88 4.68 15.61
CA LEU A 127 4.23 4.25 15.25
C LEU A 127 4.20 2.89 14.55
N ASP A 128 3.46 1.92 15.08
CA ASP A 128 3.35 0.59 14.49
C ASP A 128 2.69 0.63 13.10
N LEU A 129 1.67 1.47 12.93
CA LEU A 129 0.98 1.67 11.66
C LEU A 129 1.90 2.32 10.62
N ALA A 130 2.65 3.36 11.00
CA ALA A 130 3.63 3.98 10.11
C ALA A 130 4.73 2.98 9.70
N ALA A 131 5.24 2.20 10.66
CA ALA A 131 6.27 1.21 10.43
C ALA A 131 5.84 0.08 9.49
N ILE A 132 4.66 -0.52 9.72
CA ILE A 132 4.14 -1.58 8.84
C ILE A 132 3.79 -1.03 7.45
N SER A 133 3.26 0.19 7.37
CA SER A 133 2.97 0.86 6.11
C SER A 133 4.24 1.04 5.28
N ILE A 134 5.32 1.56 5.85
CA ILE A 134 6.59 1.73 5.12
C ILE A 134 7.16 0.37 4.70
N ALA A 135 7.19 -0.62 5.60
CA ALA A 135 7.71 -1.94 5.29
C ALA A 135 6.94 -2.62 4.13
N CYS A 136 5.61 -2.55 4.12
CA CYS A 136 4.77 -3.15 3.09
C CYS A 136 4.74 -2.32 1.79
N THR A 137 4.49 -1.03 1.89
CA THR A 137 4.27 -0.17 0.71
C THR A 137 5.57 0.20 0.00
N VAL A 138 6.70 0.25 0.70
CA VAL A 138 8.01 0.58 0.10
C VAL A 138 8.85 -0.68 -0.12
N LEU A 139 9.26 -1.36 0.95
CA LEU A 139 10.25 -2.46 0.85
C LEU A 139 9.69 -3.67 0.12
N ILE A 140 8.51 -4.16 0.55
CA ILE A 140 7.84 -5.27 -0.12
C ILE A 140 7.40 -4.89 -1.53
N SER A 141 6.85 -3.69 -1.76
CA SER A 141 6.37 -3.39 -3.10
C SER A 141 7.49 -3.32 -4.15
N ILE A 142 8.69 -2.84 -3.80
CA ILE A 142 9.84 -2.82 -4.73
C ILE A 142 10.22 -4.24 -5.15
N THR A 143 10.34 -5.13 -4.17
CA THR A 143 10.73 -6.52 -4.38
C THR A 143 9.64 -7.33 -5.07
N PHE A 144 8.38 -7.12 -4.69
CA PHE A 144 7.20 -7.69 -5.32
C PHE A 144 7.13 -7.33 -6.80
N GLY A 145 7.18 -6.04 -7.16
CA GLY A 145 7.06 -5.60 -8.54
C GLY A 145 8.18 -6.15 -9.44
N PHE A 146 9.41 -6.13 -8.93
CA PHE A 146 10.57 -6.66 -9.66
C PHE A 146 10.48 -8.18 -9.86
N LEU A 147 10.20 -8.96 -8.81
CA LEU A 147 10.12 -10.42 -8.91
C LEU A 147 8.88 -10.89 -9.69
N LEU A 148 7.76 -10.16 -9.59
CA LEU A 148 6.57 -10.42 -10.40
C LEU A 148 6.88 -10.22 -11.89
N GLY A 149 7.58 -9.14 -12.25
CA GLY A 149 8.04 -8.91 -13.62
C GLY A 149 9.03 -9.96 -14.07
N MET A 150 10.00 -10.37 -13.23
CA MET A 150 10.91 -11.48 -13.57
C MET A 150 10.15 -12.77 -13.88
N ALA A 151 9.03 -13.04 -13.20
CA ALA A 151 8.23 -14.23 -13.42
C ALA A 151 7.45 -14.21 -14.75
N THR A 152 7.20 -13.05 -15.38
CA THR A 152 6.47 -12.99 -16.66
C THR A 152 7.26 -13.56 -17.83
N ALA A 153 8.59 -13.66 -17.74
CA ALA A 153 9.38 -14.40 -18.74
C ALA A 153 8.98 -15.89 -18.82
N LEU A 154 8.54 -16.47 -17.69
CA LEU A 154 8.00 -17.83 -17.67
C LEU A 154 6.67 -17.92 -18.43
N GLU A 155 5.88 -16.85 -18.46
CA GLU A 155 4.61 -16.79 -19.18
C GLU A 155 4.82 -16.98 -20.69
N THR A 156 5.79 -16.27 -21.25
CA THR A 156 6.19 -16.39 -22.66
C THR A 156 6.68 -17.81 -22.96
N LEU A 157 7.68 -18.29 -22.21
CA LEU A 157 8.35 -19.56 -22.50
C LEU A 157 7.44 -20.77 -22.29
N CYS A 158 6.71 -20.82 -21.17
CA CYS A 158 5.75 -21.90 -20.92
C CYS A 158 4.54 -21.78 -21.84
N GLY A 159 4.07 -20.57 -22.16
CA GLY A 159 2.93 -20.37 -23.04
C GLY A 159 3.22 -20.85 -24.47
N GLN A 160 4.33 -20.41 -25.06
CA GLN A 160 4.75 -20.85 -26.38
C GLN A 160 5.02 -22.36 -26.42
N ALA A 161 5.70 -22.92 -25.42
CA ALA A 161 5.93 -24.36 -25.35
C ALA A 161 4.62 -25.16 -25.18
N TYR A 162 3.64 -24.63 -24.44
CA TYR A 162 2.32 -25.25 -24.31
C TYR A 162 1.56 -25.22 -25.63
N GLY A 163 1.56 -24.08 -26.32
CA GLY A 163 0.98 -23.93 -27.67
C GLY A 163 1.57 -24.90 -28.68
N ALA A 164 2.90 -25.11 -28.63
CA ALA A 164 3.62 -26.04 -29.49
C ALA A 164 3.40 -27.53 -29.13
N GLY A 165 2.66 -27.84 -28.06
CA GLY A 165 2.45 -29.20 -27.57
C GLY A 165 3.66 -29.82 -26.83
N HIS A 166 4.71 -29.04 -26.55
CA HIS A 166 5.91 -29.48 -25.83
C HIS A 166 5.72 -29.48 -24.31
N HIS A 167 4.71 -30.19 -23.80
CA HIS A 167 4.30 -30.09 -22.40
C HIS A 167 5.41 -30.41 -21.39
N HIS A 168 6.32 -31.34 -21.72
CA HIS A 168 7.44 -31.72 -20.85
C HIS A 168 8.38 -30.55 -20.53
N THR A 169 8.57 -29.60 -21.45
CA THR A 169 9.55 -28.51 -21.26
C THR A 169 9.08 -27.47 -20.26
N LEU A 170 7.76 -27.37 -20.01
CA LEU A 170 7.19 -26.43 -19.03
C LEU A 170 7.75 -26.67 -17.63
N GLY A 171 7.85 -27.93 -17.20
CA GLY A 171 8.39 -28.28 -15.88
C GLY A 171 9.86 -27.89 -15.72
N MET A 172 10.64 -28.00 -16.80
CA MET A 172 12.03 -27.55 -16.82
C MET A 172 12.15 -26.02 -16.76
N TYR A 173 11.30 -25.29 -17.49
CA TYR A 173 11.26 -23.83 -17.42
C TYR A 173 10.82 -23.33 -16.04
N LEU A 174 9.86 -23.99 -15.40
CA LEU A 174 9.46 -23.68 -14.03
C LEU A 174 10.65 -23.82 -13.06
N GLN A 175 11.37 -24.93 -13.12
CA GLN A 175 12.54 -25.17 -12.25
C GLN A 175 13.67 -24.16 -12.53
N ARG A 176 13.95 -23.87 -13.80
CA ARG A 176 14.92 -22.83 -14.19
C ARG A 176 14.52 -21.47 -13.62
N SER A 177 13.24 -21.13 -13.71
CA SER A 177 12.69 -19.91 -13.15
C SER A 177 12.83 -19.85 -11.63
N TRP A 178 12.58 -20.96 -10.91
CA TRP A 178 12.85 -21.04 -9.48
C TRP A 178 14.30 -20.74 -9.14
N VAL A 179 15.26 -21.35 -9.84
CA VAL A 179 16.69 -21.09 -9.60
C VAL A 179 17.01 -19.60 -9.79
N VAL A 180 16.61 -19.02 -10.92
CA VAL A 180 16.93 -17.63 -11.26
C VAL A 180 16.24 -16.64 -10.31
N LEU A 181 14.93 -16.76 -10.11
CA LEU A 181 14.19 -15.82 -9.26
C LEU A 181 14.54 -15.99 -7.78
N PHE A 182 14.85 -17.20 -7.32
CA PHE A 182 15.29 -17.40 -5.94
C PHE A 182 16.65 -16.74 -5.69
N LEU A 183 17.62 -16.90 -6.61
CA LEU A 183 18.90 -16.17 -6.53
C LEU A 183 18.69 -14.65 -6.57
N SER A 184 17.84 -14.14 -7.46
CA SER A 184 17.48 -12.71 -7.48
C SER A 184 16.84 -12.26 -6.17
N SER A 185 15.96 -13.06 -5.58
CA SER A 185 15.32 -12.74 -4.30
C SER A 185 16.34 -12.66 -3.15
N ILE A 186 17.37 -13.52 -3.15
CA ILE A 186 18.48 -13.48 -2.20
C ILE A 186 19.28 -12.20 -2.37
N LEU A 187 19.59 -11.80 -3.61
CA LEU A 187 20.32 -10.56 -3.90
C LEU A 187 19.59 -9.30 -3.43
N MET A 188 18.26 -9.37 -3.27
CA MET A 188 17.44 -8.27 -2.75
C MET A 188 17.29 -8.27 -1.21
N LEU A 189 17.75 -9.30 -0.50
CA LEU A 189 17.70 -9.34 0.98
C LEU A 189 18.36 -8.15 1.70
N PRO A 190 19.44 -7.52 1.18
CA PRO A 190 20.00 -6.32 1.79
C PRO A 190 18.96 -5.22 2.03
N VAL A 191 17.91 -5.10 1.20
CA VAL A 191 16.82 -4.12 1.38
C VAL A 191 16.08 -4.33 2.71
N PHE A 192 15.96 -5.58 3.17
CA PHE A 192 15.29 -5.92 4.43
C PHE A 192 16.27 -5.90 5.61
N VAL A 193 17.46 -6.49 5.45
CA VAL A 193 18.46 -6.58 6.52
C VAL A 193 18.98 -5.20 6.91
N PHE A 194 19.14 -4.30 5.93
CA PHE A 194 19.59 -2.93 6.15
C PHE A 194 18.43 -1.92 6.11
N ALA A 195 17.19 -2.35 6.33
CA ALA A 195 16.02 -1.47 6.30
C ALA A 195 16.15 -0.27 7.26
N THR A 196 16.57 -0.50 8.52
CA THR A 196 16.76 0.60 9.49
C THR A 196 17.76 1.66 9.01
N PRO A 197 19.03 1.33 8.68
CA PRO A 197 19.97 2.35 8.23
C PRO A 197 19.56 2.99 6.89
N LEU A 198 18.94 2.24 5.98
CA LEU A 198 18.40 2.81 4.73
C LEU A 198 17.28 3.83 5.00
N LEU A 199 16.37 3.54 5.91
CA LEU A 199 15.27 4.46 6.27
C LEU A 199 15.80 5.69 7.03
N LYS A 200 16.77 5.51 7.93
CA LYS A 200 17.47 6.64 8.59
C LYS A 200 18.17 7.52 7.55
N LEU A 201 18.81 6.93 6.53
CA LEU A 201 19.48 7.66 5.45
C LEU A 201 18.49 8.46 4.59
N VAL A 202 17.29 7.92 4.34
CA VAL A 202 16.21 8.61 3.61
C VAL A 202 15.55 9.72 4.46
N GLY A 203 15.91 9.83 5.74
CA GLY A 203 15.42 10.89 6.64
C GLY A 203 14.17 10.52 7.44
N GLN A 204 13.84 9.22 7.56
CA GLN A 204 12.74 8.79 8.42
C GLN A 204 13.09 8.99 9.91
N PRO A 205 12.11 9.33 10.77
CA PRO A 205 12.32 9.43 12.20
C PRO A 205 12.91 8.14 12.77
N GLU A 206 13.85 8.27 13.71
CA GLU A 206 14.61 7.14 14.26
C GLU A 206 13.71 6.01 14.78
N ALA A 207 12.68 6.35 15.55
CA ALA A 207 11.71 5.38 16.07
C ALA A 207 10.97 4.63 14.95
N VAL A 208 10.58 5.32 13.87
CA VAL A 208 9.88 4.71 12.72
C VAL A 208 10.83 3.79 11.96
N ALA A 209 12.07 4.24 11.71
CA ALA A 209 13.07 3.47 10.99
C ALA A 209 13.49 2.18 11.72
N GLU A 210 13.62 2.24 13.05
CA GLU A 210 13.92 1.07 13.88
C GLU A 210 12.75 0.09 13.89
N ARG A 211 11.52 0.60 14.07
CA ARG A 211 10.31 -0.23 14.10
C ARG A 211 10.02 -0.88 12.74
N ALA A 212 10.18 -0.14 11.65
CA ALA A 212 10.04 -0.65 10.29
C ALA A 212 11.13 -1.68 9.96
N GLY A 213 12.36 -1.49 10.45
CA GLY A 213 13.44 -2.45 10.26
C GLY A 213 13.21 -3.77 10.99
N LEU A 214 12.66 -3.74 12.20
CA LEU A 214 12.21 -4.94 12.91
C LEU A 214 11.21 -5.72 12.03
N VAL A 215 10.17 -5.04 11.54
CA VAL A 215 9.16 -5.65 10.67
C VAL A 215 9.77 -6.20 9.38
N ALA A 216 10.69 -5.45 8.76
CA ALA A 216 11.32 -5.83 7.51
C ALA A 216 12.05 -7.19 7.61
N VAL A 217 12.76 -7.44 8.71
CA VAL A 217 13.42 -8.74 8.95
C VAL A 217 12.39 -9.87 9.03
N TRP A 218 11.26 -9.65 9.70
CA TRP A 218 10.19 -10.65 9.80
C TRP A 218 9.42 -10.87 8.49
N LEU A 219 9.52 -9.96 7.52
CA LEU A 219 8.95 -10.10 6.18
C LEU A 219 9.88 -10.86 5.21
N ILE A 220 11.11 -11.21 5.60
CA ILE A 220 12.05 -11.97 4.74
C ILE A 220 11.44 -13.29 4.24
N PRO A 221 10.80 -14.14 5.07
CA PRO A 221 10.24 -15.40 4.56
C PRO A 221 9.07 -15.18 3.61
N PHE A 222 8.31 -14.09 3.79
CA PHE A 222 7.26 -13.68 2.86
C PHE A 222 7.85 -13.30 1.50
N HIS A 223 8.90 -12.48 1.46
CA HIS A 223 9.64 -12.14 0.24
C HIS A 223 10.23 -13.37 -0.46
N LEU A 224 10.88 -14.27 0.28
CA LEU A 224 11.48 -15.50 -0.28
C LEU A 224 10.43 -16.49 -0.83
N SER A 225 9.15 -16.30 -0.55
CA SER A 225 8.06 -17.10 -1.13
C SER A 225 7.65 -16.65 -2.53
N PHE A 226 7.95 -15.39 -2.93
CA PHE A 226 7.56 -14.81 -4.21
C PHE A 226 8.04 -15.60 -5.45
N PRO A 227 9.31 -16.07 -5.52
CA PRO A 227 9.78 -16.87 -6.65
C PRO A 227 8.88 -18.09 -6.90
N PHE A 228 8.45 -18.78 -5.86
CA PHE A 228 7.61 -19.97 -5.98
C PHE A 228 6.18 -19.60 -6.35
N GLN A 229 5.59 -18.65 -5.61
CA GLN A 229 4.23 -18.15 -5.83
C GLN A 229 4.02 -17.73 -7.29
N PHE A 230 4.81 -16.77 -7.77
CA PHE A 230 4.58 -16.15 -9.06
C PHE A 230 4.81 -17.13 -10.20
N THR A 231 5.85 -17.96 -10.11
CA THR A 231 6.17 -18.89 -11.20
C THR A 231 5.19 -20.07 -11.27
N LEU A 232 4.75 -20.60 -10.14
CA LEU A 232 3.70 -21.62 -10.09
C LEU A 232 2.37 -21.07 -10.66
N GLN A 233 2.05 -19.83 -10.34
CA GLN A 233 0.86 -19.17 -10.88
C GLN A 233 0.92 -19.11 -12.40
N ARG A 234 2.05 -18.62 -12.94
CA ARG A 234 2.25 -18.53 -14.39
C ARG A 234 2.25 -19.91 -15.06
N PHE A 235 2.90 -20.90 -14.45
CA PHE A 235 2.91 -22.28 -14.94
C PHE A 235 1.49 -22.85 -15.09
N LEU A 236 0.61 -22.65 -14.11
CA LEU A 236 -0.79 -23.07 -14.19
C LEU A 236 -1.59 -22.23 -15.19
N GLN A 237 -1.34 -20.92 -15.25
CA GLN A 237 -2.02 -20.00 -16.17
C GLN A 237 -1.73 -20.34 -17.65
N CYS A 238 -0.47 -20.60 -18.01
CA CYS A 238 -0.08 -20.99 -19.39
C CYS A 238 -0.84 -22.24 -19.88
N GLN A 239 -1.10 -23.18 -18.96
CA GLN A 239 -1.85 -24.41 -19.23
C GLN A 239 -3.38 -24.25 -19.13
N LEU A 240 -3.86 -23.00 -19.01
CA LEU A 240 -5.28 -22.66 -18.94
C LEU A 240 -5.98 -23.23 -17.69
N LYS A 241 -5.23 -23.49 -16.62
CA LYS A 241 -5.73 -23.97 -15.32
C LYS A 241 -6.03 -22.81 -14.37
N THR A 242 -6.55 -21.70 -14.89
CA THR A 242 -6.84 -20.47 -14.12
C THR A 242 -7.86 -20.69 -12.99
N ASN A 243 -8.80 -21.63 -13.18
CA ASN A 243 -9.75 -22.01 -12.11
C ASN A 243 -9.02 -22.59 -10.89
N VAL A 244 -7.95 -23.36 -11.08
CA VAL A 244 -7.15 -23.93 -9.99
C VAL A 244 -6.46 -22.80 -9.22
N VAL A 245 -5.87 -21.85 -9.95
CA VAL A 245 -5.26 -20.64 -9.37
C VAL A 245 -6.28 -19.86 -8.53
N ALA A 246 -7.51 -19.66 -9.05
CA ALA A 246 -8.55 -18.93 -8.33
C ALA A 246 -8.95 -19.60 -7.00
N TRP A 247 -9.16 -20.92 -7.01
CA TRP A 247 -9.49 -21.65 -5.78
C TRP A 247 -8.35 -21.63 -4.76
N ILE A 248 -7.10 -21.85 -5.20
CA ILE A 248 -5.93 -21.80 -4.31
C ILE A 248 -5.79 -20.39 -3.71
N SER A 249 -5.95 -19.34 -4.52
CA SER A 249 -5.92 -17.95 -4.04
C SER A 249 -7.03 -17.65 -3.03
N GLY A 250 -8.26 -18.12 -3.26
CA GLY A 250 -9.36 -17.96 -2.31
C GLY A 250 -9.11 -18.66 -0.98
N MET A 251 -8.61 -19.91 -1.01
CA MET A 251 -8.23 -20.66 0.19
C MET A 251 -7.08 -20.00 0.95
N ALA A 252 -6.05 -19.55 0.24
CA ALA A 252 -4.92 -18.85 0.83
C ALA A 252 -5.34 -17.53 1.49
N LEU A 253 -6.29 -16.79 0.91
CA LEU A 253 -6.86 -15.59 1.51
C LEU A 253 -7.62 -15.91 2.82
N ALA A 254 -8.46 -16.94 2.82
CA ALA A 254 -9.19 -17.36 4.03
C ALA A 254 -8.23 -17.75 5.16
N ILE A 255 -7.16 -18.46 4.84
CA ILE A 255 -6.13 -18.86 5.81
C ILE A 255 -5.30 -17.66 6.24
N HIS A 256 -4.97 -16.74 5.34
CA HIS A 256 -4.29 -15.50 5.70
C HIS A 256 -5.10 -14.70 6.73
N VAL A 257 -6.42 -14.57 6.55
CA VAL A 257 -7.31 -13.90 7.52
C VAL A 257 -7.28 -14.61 8.86
N LEU A 258 -7.42 -15.94 8.88
CA LEU A 258 -7.41 -16.74 10.11
C LEU A 258 -6.07 -16.63 10.86
N VAL A 259 -4.96 -16.83 10.15
CA VAL A 259 -3.61 -16.80 10.71
C VAL A 259 -3.26 -15.41 11.21
N SER A 260 -3.62 -14.36 10.47
CA SER A 260 -3.45 -12.97 10.91
C SER A 260 -4.27 -12.69 12.17
N TRP A 261 -5.51 -13.18 12.23
CA TRP A 261 -6.34 -13.02 13.42
C TRP A 261 -5.72 -13.70 14.66
N VAL A 262 -5.23 -14.94 14.51
CA VAL A 262 -4.55 -15.66 15.60
C VAL A 262 -3.29 -14.93 16.07
N PHE A 263 -2.40 -14.51 15.16
CA PHE A 263 -1.15 -13.87 15.54
C PHE A 263 -1.33 -12.49 16.16
N VAL A 264 -2.30 -11.71 15.67
CA VAL A 264 -2.54 -10.34 16.11
C VAL A 264 -3.41 -10.29 17.37
N PHE A 265 -4.55 -10.99 17.40
CA PHE A 265 -5.54 -10.84 18.46
C PHE A 265 -5.41 -11.88 19.58
N GLU A 266 -5.19 -13.15 19.23
CA GLU A 266 -5.13 -14.24 20.21
C GLU A 266 -3.75 -14.33 20.88
N LEU A 267 -2.70 -14.42 20.07
CA LEU A 267 -1.31 -14.53 20.55
C LEU A 267 -0.69 -13.19 20.92
N ARG A 268 -1.28 -12.07 20.48
CA ARG A 268 -0.89 -10.70 20.82
C ARG A 268 0.61 -10.43 20.63
N ILE A 269 1.18 -10.91 19.52
CA ILE A 269 2.62 -10.78 19.20
C ILE A 269 2.97 -9.34 18.73
N GLY A 270 2.02 -8.40 18.83
CA GLY A 270 2.18 -7.00 18.42
C GLY A 270 2.38 -6.87 16.92
N ILE A 271 3.15 -5.86 16.50
CA ILE A 271 3.44 -5.59 15.08
C ILE A 271 4.14 -6.77 14.37
N VAL A 272 4.92 -7.57 15.08
CA VAL A 272 5.54 -8.76 14.48
C VAL A 272 4.47 -9.78 14.09
N GLY A 273 3.37 -9.85 14.84
CA GLY A 273 2.21 -10.67 14.52
C GLY A 273 1.58 -10.34 13.16
N THR A 274 1.62 -9.08 12.71
CA THR A 274 1.11 -8.71 11.37
C THR A 274 2.01 -9.23 10.26
N ALA A 275 3.34 -9.14 10.44
CA ALA A 275 4.31 -9.73 9.51
C ALA A 275 4.21 -11.27 9.46
N LEU A 276 4.05 -11.92 10.62
CA LEU A 276 3.82 -13.37 10.73
C LEU A 276 2.49 -13.78 10.10
N GLY A 277 1.44 -12.96 10.20
CA GLY A 277 0.16 -13.16 9.52
C GLY A 277 0.31 -13.30 8.01
N SER A 278 1.21 -12.52 7.39
CA SER A 278 1.54 -12.61 5.97
C SER A 278 2.16 -13.95 5.56
N LEU A 279 2.79 -14.67 6.51
CA LEU A 279 3.33 -16.02 6.28
C LEU A 279 2.23 -17.09 6.17
N GLY A 280 1.02 -16.82 6.67
CA GLY A 280 -0.12 -17.73 6.55
C GLY A 280 -0.72 -17.78 5.14
N GLY A 281 -0.57 -16.72 4.35
CA GLY A 281 -1.16 -16.63 3.01
C GLY A 281 -0.25 -17.18 1.91
N PHE A 282 0.84 -16.47 1.64
CA PHE A 282 1.66 -16.70 0.44
C PHE A 282 2.47 -18.00 0.45
N PRO A 283 3.23 -18.33 1.52
CA PRO A 283 3.87 -19.64 1.63
C PRO A 283 2.86 -20.80 1.54
N PHE A 284 1.68 -20.63 2.11
CA PHE A 284 0.61 -21.63 2.05
C PHE A 284 0.03 -21.78 0.64
N TRP A 285 -0.14 -20.68 -0.09
CA TRP A 285 -0.49 -20.73 -1.51
C TRP A 285 0.55 -21.51 -2.30
N GLY A 286 1.84 -21.23 -2.10
CA GLY A 286 2.95 -21.94 -2.76
C GLY A 286 2.92 -23.45 -2.48
N PHE A 287 2.62 -23.83 -1.24
CA PHE A 287 2.42 -25.22 -0.84
C PHE A 287 1.25 -25.88 -1.59
N LEU A 288 0.06 -25.28 -1.57
CA LEU A 288 -1.11 -25.80 -2.29
C LEU A 288 -0.88 -25.88 -3.81
N ALA A 289 -0.22 -24.88 -4.39
CA ALA A 289 0.12 -24.86 -5.79
C ALA A 289 1.11 -25.97 -6.14
N THR A 290 2.09 -26.25 -5.28
CA THR A 290 3.01 -27.39 -5.45
C THR A 290 2.29 -28.73 -5.41
N LEU A 291 1.33 -28.91 -4.48
CA LEU A 291 0.48 -30.11 -4.46
C LEU A 291 -0.34 -30.25 -5.76
N SER A 292 -0.83 -29.14 -6.29
CA SER A 292 -1.60 -29.14 -7.53
C SER A 292 -0.77 -29.54 -8.76
N LEU A 293 0.56 -29.33 -8.76
CA LEU A 293 1.43 -29.78 -9.85
C LEU A 293 1.34 -31.30 -10.03
N VAL A 294 1.44 -32.04 -8.93
CA VAL A 294 1.43 -33.51 -8.92
C VAL A 294 0.04 -34.04 -9.27
N ALA A 295 -1.00 -33.40 -8.76
CA ALA A 295 -2.38 -33.87 -8.94
C ALA A 295 -3.00 -33.49 -10.30
N VAL A 296 -2.66 -32.32 -10.85
CA VAL A 296 -3.37 -31.70 -11.99
C VAL A 296 -2.53 -31.62 -13.26
N CYS A 297 -1.19 -31.63 -13.15
CA CYS A 297 -0.28 -31.42 -14.27
C CYS A 297 0.71 -32.59 -14.53
N PRO A 298 0.27 -33.86 -14.56
CA PRO A 298 1.18 -35.02 -14.67
C PRO A 298 1.92 -35.11 -16.01
N ARG A 299 1.49 -34.39 -17.05
CA ARG A 299 2.18 -34.32 -18.36
C ARG A 299 3.22 -33.22 -18.45
N SER A 300 3.08 -32.19 -17.61
CA SER A 300 3.90 -30.98 -17.65
C SER A 300 4.88 -30.92 -16.50
N TRP A 301 4.68 -31.73 -15.47
CA TRP A 301 5.54 -31.85 -14.30
C TRP A 301 5.92 -33.32 -14.05
N ASN A 302 7.19 -33.65 -14.33
CA ASN A 302 7.74 -35.01 -14.17
C ASN A 302 8.76 -35.12 -13.03
N GLY A 303 8.77 -34.15 -12.11
CA GLY A 303 9.77 -34.04 -11.05
C GLY A 303 11.00 -33.24 -11.45
N PHE A 304 12.02 -33.26 -10.60
CA PHE A 304 13.24 -32.44 -10.76
C PHE A 304 14.15 -32.98 -11.86
N SER A 305 14.71 -32.09 -12.67
CA SER A 305 15.68 -32.41 -13.73
C SER A 305 16.92 -31.51 -13.62
N SER A 306 18.10 -32.07 -13.91
CA SER A 306 19.34 -31.30 -14.01
C SER A 306 19.34 -30.31 -15.19
N GLU A 307 18.46 -30.50 -16.18
CA GLU A 307 18.29 -29.61 -17.33
C GLU A 307 17.79 -28.21 -16.93
N ALA A 308 17.26 -28.06 -15.71
CA ALA A 308 16.90 -26.78 -15.12
C ALA A 308 18.10 -25.83 -15.02
N PHE A 309 19.33 -26.35 -14.90
CA PHE A 309 20.56 -25.56 -14.76
C PHE A 309 21.18 -25.16 -16.12
N VAL A 310 20.62 -25.61 -17.23
CA VAL A 310 21.09 -25.25 -18.57
C VAL A 310 20.46 -23.93 -19.02
N GLY A 311 21.25 -23.03 -19.61
CA GLY A 311 20.73 -21.78 -20.21
C GLY A 311 20.26 -20.73 -19.19
N LEU A 312 20.74 -20.81 -17.93
CA LEU A 312 20.35 -19.88 -16.86
C LEU A 312 20.62 -18.41 -17.21
N TRP A 313 21.72 -18.11 -17.90
CA TRP A 313 22.09 -16.74 -18.27
C TRP A 313 21.11 -16.09 -19.26
N GLU A 314 20.70 -16.83 -20.30
CA GLU A 314 19.73 -16.32 -21.27
C GLU A 314 18.34 -16.16 -20.64
N PHE A 315 17.93 -17.11 -19.80
CA PHE A 315 16.71 -16.96 -19.01
C PHE A 315 16.80 -15.74 -18.07
N PHE A 316 17.94 -15.53 -17.40
CA PHE A 316 18.15 -14.39 -16.52
C PHE A 316 18.05 -13.06 -17.27
N LYS A 317 18.66 -12.91 -18.45
CA LYS A 317 18.54 -11.68 -19.25
C LYS A 317 17.08 -11.37 -19.60
N LEU A 318 16.34 -12.37 -20.09
CA LEU A 318 14.93 -12.22 -20.45
C LEU A 318 14.09 -11.85 -19.22
N SER A 319 14.29 -12.57 -18.13
CA SER A 319 13.62 -12.35 -16.85
C SER A 319 13.95 -10.98 -16.27
N LEU A 320 15.21 -10.54 -16.32
CA LEU A 320 15.65 -9.23 -15.86
C LEU A 320 15.00 -8.10 -16.65
N ALA A 321 14.93 -8.20 -17.98
CA ALA A 321 14.26 -7.19 -18.81
C ALA A 321 12.78 -7.02 -18.42
N SER A 322 12.12 -8.15 -18.16
CA SER A 322 10.72 -8.23 -17.70
C SER A 322 10.54 -7.62 -16.30
N GLY A 323 11.46 -7.93 -15.38
CA GLY A 323 11.52 -7.37 -14.03
C GLY A 323 11.70 -5.85 -14.05
N VAL A 324 12.63 -5.35 -14.86
CA VAL A 324 12.88 -3.91 -15.04
C VAL A 324 11.66 -3.22 -15.64
N MET A 325 11.06 -3.78 -16.69
CA MET A 325 9.86 -3.22 -17.35
C MET A 325 8.74 -2.95 -16.33
N LEU A 326 8.37 -3.95 -15.53
CA LEU A 326 7.28 -3.84 -14.55
C LEU A 326 7.68 -3.01 -13.31
N ALA A 327 8.95 -3.03 -12.92
CA ALA A 327 9.45 -2.17 -11.85
C ALA A 327 9.39 -0.69 -12.24
N LEU A 328 9.75 -0.35 -13.48
CA LEU A 328 9.66 1.02 -14.01
C LEU A 328 8.23 1.55 -14.01
N GLU A 329 7.26 0.71 -14.38
CA GLU A 329 5.82 1.03 -14.33
C GLU A 329 5.34 1.27 -12.89
N ASN A 330 5.63 0.35 -11.98
CA ASN A 330 5.22 0.48 -10.59
C ASN A 330 5.85 1.70 -9.91
N PHE A 331 7.11 2.00 -10.20
CA PHE A 331 7.82 3.13 -9.60
C PHE A 331 7.32 4.47 -10.16
N TYR A 332 6.87 4.49 -11.43
CA TYR A 332 6.41 5.70 -12.08
C TYR A 332 5.27 6.39 -11.32
N TYR A 333 4.19 5.68 -10.98
CA TYR A 333 3.08 6.29 -10.24
C TYR A 333 3.41 6.57 -8.76
N ARG A 334 4.43 5.91 -8.20
CA ARG A 334 4.92 6.22 -6.83
C ARG A 334 5.68 7.54 -6.79
N LEU A 335 6.37 7.89 -7.87
CA LEU A 335 7.03 9.20 -7.98
C LEU A 335 6.02 10.35 -7.91
N LEU A 336 4.79 10.16 -8.39
CA LEU A 336 3.74 11.17 -8.28
C LEU A 336 3.47 11.52 -6.81
N LEU A 337 3.28 10.51 -5.96
CA LEU A 337 3.11 10.71 -4.51
C LEU A 337 4.33 11.38 -3.89
N ILE A 338 5.54 10.86 -4.14
CA ILE A 338 6.78 11.37 -3.54
C ILE A 338 7.01 12.84 -3.90
N VAL A 339 6.90 13.19 -5.18
CA VAL A 339 7.18 14.56 -5.63
C VAL A 339 6.07 15.52 -5.22
N SER A 340 4.80 15.05 -5.19
CA SER A 340 3.70 15.86 -4.66
C SER A 340 3.90 16.28 -3.20
N GLY A 341 4.66 15.48 -2.44
CA GLY A 341 5.02 15.78 -1.06
C GLY A 341 5.79 17.08 -0.87
N TYR A 342 6.45 17.57 -1.91
CA TYR A 342 7.28 18.78 -1.90
C TYR A 342 6.55 20.03 -2.47
N MET A 343 5.26 19.93 -2.81
CA MET A 343 4.47 21.06 -3.31
C MET A 343 3.88 21.93 -2.17
N HIS A 344 3.51 23.18 -2.48
CA HIS A 344 2.82 24.05 -1.52
C HIS A 344 1.42 23.50 -1.18
N ASN A 345 0.97 23.65 0.07
CA ASN A 345 -0.26 23.04 0.62
C ASN A 345 -0.28 21.50 0.52
N SER A 346 0.88 20.85 0.72
CA SER A 346 1.04 19.43 0.45
C SER A 346 0.13 18.52 1.26
N GLU A 347 -0.27 18.84 2.49
CA GLU A 347 -1.02 17.89 3.34
C GLU A 347 -2.37 17.45 2.72
N ILE A 348 -3.28 18.40 2.46
CA ILE A 348 -4.60 18.12 1.85
C ILE A 348 -4.44 17.45 0.47
N SER A 349 -3.44 17.91 -0.27
CA SER A 349 -3.11 17.50 -1.62
C SER A 349 -2.54 16.07 -1.68
N ILE A 350 -1.65 15.70 -0.76
CA ILE A 350 -1.12 14.34 -0.58
C ILE A 350 -2.24 13.41 -0.14
N ASP A 351 -3.06 13.82 0.83
CA ASP A 351 -4.15 13.00 1.35
C ASP A 351 -5.14 12.65 0.25
N ALA A 352 -5.55 13.65 -0.54
CA ALA A 352 -6.44 13.43 -1.68
C ALA A 352 -5.80 12.54 -2.74
N LEU A 353 -4.52 12.78 -3.06
CA LEU A 353 -3.79 11.96 -4.01
C LEU A 353 -3.62 10.51 -3.53
N SER A 354 -3.40 10.29 -2.23
CA SER A 354 -3.32 8.97 -1.61
C SER A 354 -4.64 8.21 -1.74
N VAL A 355 -5.78 8.88 -1.52
CA VAL A 355 -7.12 8.33 -1.79
C VAL A 355 -7.25 7.93 -3.26
N CYS A 356 -6.91 8.84 -4.18
CA CYS A 356 -7.02 8.56 -5.61
C CYS A 356 -6.11 7.42 -6.08
N VAL A 357 -4.84 7.39 -5.65
CA VAL A 357 -3.88 6.34 -5.98
C VAL A 357 -4.28 5.01 -5.36
N THR A 358 -4.95 5.01 -4.20
CA THR A 358 -5.52 3.78 -3.61
C THR A 358 -6.66 3.22 -4.45
N ILE A 359 -7.59 4.08 -4.89
CA ILE A 359 -8.69 3.68 -5.79
C ILE A 359 -8.11 3.14 -7.11
N TYR A 360 -7.14 3.84 -7.70
CA TYR A 360 -6.42 3.37 -8.88
C TYR A 360 -5.72 2.02 -8.63
N GLY A 361 -5.07 1.85 -7.48
CA GLY A 361 -4.41 0.60 -7.09
C GLY A 361 -5.37 -0.59 -7.05
N TRP A 362 -6.58 -0.41 -6.52
CA TRP A 362 -7.61 -1.46 -6.53
C TRP A 362 -8.10 -1.79 -7.93
N GLU A 363 -8.37 -0.77 -8.75
CA GLU A 363 -8.81 -0.94 -10.12
C GLU A 363 -7.73 -1.63 -10.97
N SER A 364 -6.47 -1.24 -10.81
CA SER A 364 -5.31 -1.72 -11.60
C SER A 364 -5.11 -3.24 -11.54
N MET A 365 -5.64 -3.93 -10.53
CA MET A 365 -5.62 -5.39 -10.45
C MET A 365 -6.43 -6.05 -11.58
N ILE A 366 -7.44 -5.37 -12.12
CA ILE A 366 -8.26 -5.86 -13.22
C ILE A 366 -7.48 -5.77 -14.55
N PRO A 367 -6.91 -4.62 -14.97
CA PRO A 367 -6.01 -4.56 -16.11
C PRO A 367 -4.80 -5.49 -16.00
N LEU A 368 -4.23 -5.69 -14.80
CA LEU A 368 -3.13 -6.65 -14.59
C LEU A 368 -3.59 -8.10 -14.83
N GLY A 369 -4.84 -8.43 -14.51
CA GLY A 369 -5.47 -9.70 -14.89
C GLY A 369 -5.60 -9.85 -16.41
N PHE A 370 -5.99 -8.79 -17.13
CA PHE A 370 -6.02 -8.78 -18.60
C PHE A 370 -4.63 -8.83 -19.23
N PHE A 371 -3.62 -8.16 -18.65
CA PHE A 371 -2.22 -8.28 -19.05
C PHE A 371 -1.80 -9.75 -19.06
N ALA A 372 -2.05 -10.47 -17.95
CA ALA A 372 -1.74 -11.88 -17.80
C ALA A 372 -2.53 -12.79 -18.75
N ALA A 373 -3.83 -12.52 -18.92
CA ALA A 373 -4.68 -13.32 -19.80
C ALA A 373 -4.26 -13.16 -21.27
N THR A 374 -3.95 -11.93 -21.68
CA THR A 374 -3.52 -11.61 -23.04
C THR A 374 -2.16 -12.21 -23.33
N GLY A 375 -1.19 -12.05 -22.43
CA GLY A 375 0.16 -12.59 -22.59
C GLY A 375 0.16 -14.11 -22.73
N VAL A 376 -0.54 -14.83 -21.85
CA VAL A 376 -0.74 -16.29 -21.98
C VAL A 376 -1.38 -16.67 -23.31
N ARG A 377 -2.43 -15.97 -23.74
CA ARG A 377 -3.14 -16.31 -24.97
C ARG A 377 -2.29 -16.07 -26.20
N VAL A 378 -1.64 -14.92 -26.29
CA VAL A 378 -0.73 -14.61 -27.38
C VAL A 378 0.42 -15.62 -27.42
N ALA A 379 1.05 -15.92 -26.29
CA ALA A 379 2.11 -16.92 -26.22
C ALA A 379 1.64 -18.31 -26.68
N ASN A 380 0.47 -18.76 -26.24
CA ASN A 380 -0.09 -20.06 -26.65
C ASN A 380 -0.41 -20.12 -28.15
N GLU A 381 -1.03 -19.08 -28.71
CA GLU A 381 -1.38 -19.05 -30.14
C GLU A 381 -0.13 -18.93 -31.03
N LEU A 382 0.86 -18.14 -30.63
CA LEU A 382 2.16 -18.05 -31.30
C LEU A 382 2.88 -19.41 -31.28
N GLY A 383 2.95 -20.06 -30.11
CA GLY A 383 3.53 -21.40 -29.98
C GLY A 383 2.81 -22.45 -30.82
N ALA A 384 1.51 -22.30 -31.05
CA ALA A 384 0.73 -23.17 -31.94
C ALA A 384 0.87 -22.82 -33.43
N GLY A 385 1.65 -21.79 -33.77
CA GLY A 385 1.84 -21.32 -35.15
C GLY A 385 0.62 -20.58 -35.72
N ASN A 386 -0.18 -19.91 -34.88
CA ASN A 386 -1.43 -19.27 -35.28
C ASN A 386 -1.41 -17.74 -35.08
N ALA A 387 -0.78 -17.02 -36.01
CA ALA A 387 -0.62 -15.55 -35.98
C ALA A 387 -1.97 -14.82 -35.89
N LYS A 388 -2.95 -15.30 -36.66
CA LYS A 388 -4.27 -14.69 -36.73
C LYS A 388 -5.00 -14.78 -35.39
N ALA A 389 -4.88 -15.91 -34.70
CA ALA A 389 -5.48 -16.06 -33.37
C ALA A 389 -4.75 -15.23 -32.31
N ALA A 390 -3.42 -15.10 -32.37
CA ALA A 390 -2.67 -14.22 -31.47
C ALA A 390 -3.12 -12.74 -31.62
N LYS A 391 -3.24 -12.26 -32.86
CA LYS A 391 -3.76 -10.92 -33.16
C LYS A 391 -5.21 -10.74 -32.69
N PHE A 392 -6.04 -11.76 -32.91
CA PHE A 392 -7.44 -11.74 -32.48
C PHE A 392 -7.57 -11.71 -30.94
N ALA A 393 -6.77 -12.50 -30.22
CA ALA A 393 -6.73 -12.52 -28.76
C ALA A 393 -6.35 -11.14 -28.18
N THR A 394 -5.38 -10.48 -28.79
CA THR A 394 -4.99 -9.11 -28.43
C THR A 394 -6.15 -8.13 -28.63
N LEU A 395 -6.79 -8.16 -29.81
CA LEU A 395 -7.92 -7.27 -30.12
C LEU A 395 -9.11 -7.46 -29.16
N VAL A 396 -9.49 -8.71 -28.90
CA VAL A 396 -10.59 -9.03 -27.97
C VAL A 396 -10.27 -8.54 -26.56
N SER A 397 -9.02 -8.70 -26.12
CA SER A 397 -8.61 -8.24 -24.79
C SER A 397 -8.63 -6.71 -24.68
N VAL A 398 -8.19 -5.99 -25.73
CA VAL A 398 -8.26 -4.51 -25.80
C VAL A 398 -9.71 -4.02 -25.76
N ILE A 399 -10.62 -4.65 -26.49
CA ILE A 399 -12.03 -4.26 -26.48
C ILE A 399 -12.64 -4.46 -25.08
N ASN A 400 -12.42 -5.63 -24.47
CA ASN A 400 -12.98 -5.94 -23.15
C ASN A 400 -12.44 -5.01 -22.06
N THR A 401 -11.12 -4.76 -22.03
CA THR A 401 -10.52 -3.88 -21.03
C THR A 401 -10.98 -2.43 -21.18
N VAL A 402 -11.17 -1.93 -22.41
CA VAL A 402 -11.72 -0.58 -22.66
C VAL A 402 -13.15 -0.47 -22.16
N LEU A 403 -13.98 -1.49 -22.38
CA LEU A 403 -15.36 -1.53 -21.85
C LEU A 403 -15.36 -1.50 -20.32
N VAL A 404 -14.51 -2.30 -19.68
CA VAL A 404 -14.37 -2.32 -18.21
C VAL A 404 -13.87 -0.97 -17.70
N GLY A 405 -12.84 -0.40 -18.33
CA GLY A 405 -12.30 0.92 -17.98
C GLY A 405 -13.33 2.03 -18.13
N PHE A 406 -14.17 1.97 -19.16
CA PHE A 406 -15.26 2.93 -19.34
C PHE A 406 -16.33 2.82 -18.24
N ILE A 407 -16.64 1.60 -17.79
CA ILE A 407 -17.54 1.39 -16.65
C ILE A 407 -16.96 2.02 -15.38
N PHE A 408 -15.67 1.78 -15.07
CA PHE A 408 -15.02 2.39 -13.91
C PHE A 408 -14.91 3.91 -14.02
N TRP A 409 -14.64 4.42 -15.23
CA TRP A 409 -14.65 5.86 -15.51
C TRP A 409 -16.01 6.47 -15.13
N LEU A 410 -17.12 5.86 -15.55
CA LEU A 410 -18.47 6.30 -15.21
C LEU A 410 -18.74 6.25 -13.70
N ILE A 411 -18.31 5.17 -13.03
CA ILE A 411 -18.49 5.01 -11.57
C ILE A 411 -17.76 6.12 -10.82
N ILE A 412 -16.51 6.43 -11.19
CA ILE A 412 -15.71 7.45 -10.50
C ILE A 412 -16.28 8.84 -10.74
N VAL A 413 -16.67 9.16 -11.97
CA VAL A 413 -17.28 10.46 -12.27
C VAL A 413 -18.62 10.63 -11.56
N ALA A 414 -19.45 9.59 -11.49
CA ALA A 414 -20.78 9.66 -10.87
C ALA A 414 -20.76 9.62 -9.34
N PHE A 415 -19.76 8.97 -8.73
CA PHE A 415 -19.74 8.68 -7.30
C PHE A 415 -18.47 9.17 -6.58
N ASN A 416 -17.70 10.10 -7.16
CA ASN A 416 -16.44 10.61 -6.58
C ASN A 416 -16.53 10.97 -5.09
N GLU A 417 -17.55 11.72 -4.69
CA GLU A 417 -17.73 12.16 -3.30
C GLU A 417 -18.00 10.97 -2.36
N LYS A 418 -18.87 10.04 -2.77
CA LYS A 418 -19.17 8.83 -1.99
C LYS A 418 -17.96 7.91 -1.88
N LEU A 419 -17.15 7.83 -2.92
CA LEU A 419 -15.90 7.07 -2.89
C LEU A 419 -14.89 7.74 -1.93
N ALA A 420 -14.75 9.06 -1.97
CA ALA A 420 -13.88 9.80 -1.05
C ALA A 420 -14.27 9.61 0.42
N LEU A 421 -15.59 9.59 0.72
CA LEU A 421 -16.14 9.37 2.06
C LEU A 421 -15.81 8.00 2.67
N ILE A 422 -15.41 7.00 1.88
CA ILE A 422 -14.94 5.70 2.38
C ILE A 422 -13.58 5.84 3.07
N PHE A 423 -12.77 6.81 2.65
CA PHE A 423 -11.38 6.97 3.12
C PHE A 423 -11.20 8.08 4.14
N THR A 424 -11.97 9.17 4.04
CA THR A 424 -11.78 10.34 4.90
C THR A 424 -13.09 11.07 5.21
N SER A 425 -13.15 11.68 6.38
CA SER A 425 -14.24 12.57 6.79
C SER A 425 -13.88 14.06 6.64
N SER A 426 -12.66 14.38 6.20
CA SER A 426 -12.22 15.76 6.00
C SER A 426 -12.85 16.35 4.74
N SER A 427 -13.64 17.42 4.91
CA SER A 427 -14.31 18.10 3.80
C SER A 427 -13.34 18.68 2.77
N SER A 428 -12.17 19.16 3.21
CA SER A 428 -11.15 19.70 2.31
C SER A 428 -10.52 18.63 1.43
N VAL A 429 -10.27 17.44 1.98
CA VAL A 429 -9.73 16.29 1.22
C VAL A 429 -10.78 15.76 0.25
N ILE A 430 -12.04 15.65 0.67
CA ILE A 430 -13.16 15.22 -0.20
C ILE A 430 -13.31 16.18 -1.38
N GLN A 431 -13.27 17.48 -1.14
CA GLN A 431 -13.35 18.48 -2.20
C GLN A 431 -12.19 18.34 -3.21
N MET A 432 -10.97 18.15 -2.72
CA MET A 432 -9.79 17.93 -3.58
C MET A 432 -9.89 16.63 -4.39
N VAL A 433 -10.38 15.53 -3.79
CA VAL A 433 -10.63 14.28 -4.54
C VAL A 433 -11.67 14.48 -5.65
N ASN A 434 -12.71 15.27 -5.39
CA ASN A 434 -13.72 15.61 -6.39
C ASN A 434 -13.12 16.43 -7.55
N GLU A 435 -12.23 17.38 -7.27
CA GLU A 435 -11.49 18.14 -8.29
C GLU A 435 -10.58 17.23 -9.13
N LEU A 436 -10.00 16.19 -8.52
CA LEU A 436 -9.14 15.20 -9.19
C LEU A 436 -9.92 14.08 -9.88
N ALA A 437 -11.25 13.97 -9.70
CA ALA A 437 -12.03 12.81 -10.13
C ALA A 437 -11.96 12.55 -11.64
N ILE A 438 -12.02 13.60 -12.46
CA ILE A 438 -11.92 13.45 -13.93
C ILE A 438 -10.53 12.96 -14.32
N LEU A 439 -9.49 13.43 -13.65
CA LEU A 439 -8.10 13.05 -13.90
C LEU A 439 -7.85 11.60 -13.49
N LEU A 440 -8.37 11.19 -12.33
CA LEU A 440 -8.37 9.80 -11.86
C LEU A 440 -9.11 8.88 -12.83
N ALA A 441 -10.35 9.22 -13.21
CA ALA A 441 -11.14 8.43 -14.13
C ALA A 441 -10.43 8.27 -15.48
N SER A 442 -9.85 9.35 -16.00
CA SER A 442 -9.09 9.34 -17.26
C SER A 442 -7.80 8.52 -17.14
N THR A 443 -7.13 8.56 -15.99
CA THR A 443 -5.96 7.70 -15.68
C THR A 443 -6.35 6.23 -15.73
N ILE A 444 -7.45 5.86 -15.10
CA ILE A 444 -7.97 4.48 -15.09
C ILE A 444 -8.27 4.01 -16.51
N LEU A 445 -9.03 4.79 -17.29
CA LEU A 445 -9.36 4.42 -18.67
C LEU A 445 -8.12 4.18 -19.53
N LEU A 446 -7.10 5.03 -19.39
CA LEU A 446 -5.82 4.86 -20.11
C LEU A 446 -5.05 3.62 -19.64
N ASN A 447 -5.04 3.37 -18.33
CA ASN A 447 -4.42 2.21 -17.71
C ASN A 447 -5.19 0.90 -17.92
N CYS A 448 -6.39 0.93 -18.50
CA CYS A 448 -7.02 -0.29 -18.98
C CYS A 448 -6.41 -0.77 -20.30
N ILE A 449 -5.98 0.15 -21.16
CA ILE A 449 -5.47 -0.17 -22.50
C ILE A 449 -4.01 -0.63 -22.43
N GLN A 450 -3.19 0.12 -21.70
CA GLN A 450 -1.74 -0.06 -21.69
C GLN A 450 -1.28 -1.46 -21.25
N PRO A 451 -1.78 -2.05 -20.14
CA PRO A 451 -1.35 -3.36 -19.68
C PRO A 451 -1.71 -4.48 -20.66
N VAL A 452 -2.79 -4.35 -21.42
CA VAL A 452 -3.13 -5.37 -22.43
C VAL A 452 -2.14 -5.38 -23.57
N LEU A 453 -1.71 -4.20 -24.04
CA LEU A 453 -0.70 -4.08 -25.09
C LEU A 453 0.67 -4.58 -24.60
N SER A 454 1.05 -4.23 -23.37
CA SER A 454 2.26 -4.77 -22.73
C SER A 454 2.17 -6.29 -22.57
N GLY A 455 1.01 -6.81 -22.16
CA GLY A 455 0.77 -8.25 -22.04
C GLY A 455 0.93 -8.98 -23.38
N ALA A 456 0.38 -8.42 -24.47
CA ALA A 456 0.57 -8.97 -25.81
C ALA A 456 2.05 -8.98 -26.23
N ALA A 457 2.77 -7.87 -26.03
CA ALA A 457 4.20 -7.78 -26.33
C ALA A 457 5.03 -8.77 -25.48
N VAL A 458 4.66 -8.96 -24.22
CA VAL A 458 5.27 -9.96 -23.31
C VAL A 458 5.00 -11.37 -23.81
N GLY A 459 3.77 -11.67 -24.24
CA GLY A 459 3.41 -12.95 -24.86
C GLY A 459 4.20 -13.25 -26.13
N SER A 460 4.58 -12.21 -26.89
CA SER A 460 5.48 -12.27 -28.05
C SER A 460 6.97 -12.18 -27.69
N GLY A 461 7.35 -12.18 -26.40
CA GLY A 461 8.77 -12.13 -25.99
C GLY A 461 9.47 -10.77 -26.11
N GLN A 462 8.76 -9.70 -26.45
CA GLN A 462 9.31 -8.35 -26.70
C GLN A 462 9.48 -7.50 -25.43
N GLN A 463 9.72 -8.13 -24.28
CA GLN A 463 9.71 -7.44 -22.97
C GLN A 463 10.80 -6.34 -22.88
N ALA A 464 11.96 -6.57 -23.52
CA ALA A 464 13.03 -5.58 -23.58
C ALA A 464 12.64 -4.31 -24.35
N VAL A 465 11.90 -4.44 -25.45
CA VAL A 465 11.40 -3.30 -26.24
C VAL A 465 10.45 -2.47 -25.39
N VAL A 466 9.54 -3.12 -24.68
CA VAL A 466 8.61 -2.45 -23.75
C VAL A 466 9.39 -1.72 -22.64
N ALA A 467 10.43 -2.34 -22.06
CA ALA A 467 11.27 -1.68 -21.06
C ALA A 467 11.90 -0.37 -21.58
N TYR A 468 12.44 -0.37 -22.80
CA TYR A 468 12.99 0.85 -23.41
C TYR A 468 11.94 1.92 -23.67
N ILE A 469 10.74 1.51 -24.11
CA ILE A 469 9.61 2.43 -24.30
C ILE A 469 9.24 3.06 -22.96
N ASN A 470 9.16 2.26 -21.88
CA ASN A 470 8.83 2.75 -20.54
C ASN A 470 9.84 3.80 -20.06
N ILE A 471 11.14 3.58 -20.26
CA ILE A 471 12.18 4.57 -19.93
C ILE A 471 11.93 5.88 -20.69
N GLY A 472 11.74 5.80 -22.01
CA GLY A 472 11.52 6.99 -22.84
C GLY A 472 10.22 7.74 -22.51
N SER A 473 9.11 7.03 -22.42
CA SER A 473 7.80 7.63 -22.23
C SER A 473 7.60 8.16 -20.82
N TYR A 474 7.99 7.42 -19.79
CA TYR A 474 7.76 7.82 -18.41
C TYR A 474 8.82 8.78 -17.90
N TYR A 475 10.09 8.45 -18.10
CA TYR A 475 11.18 9.16 -17.42
C TYR A 475 11.75 10.30 -18.25
N LEU A 476 11.70 10.22 -19.58
CA LEU A 476 12.18 11.31 -20.45
C LEU A 476 11.07 12.26 -20.91
N VAL A 477 9.80 11.83 -20.89
CA VAL A 477 8.66 12.66 -21.31
C VAL A 477 7.75 12.96 -20.12
N GLY A 478 7.21 11.93 -19.47
CA GLY A 478 6.19 12.06 -18.42
C GLY A 478 6.65 12.84 -17.19
N ILE A 479 7.78 12.47 -16.57
CA ILE A 479 8.31 13.16 -15.38
C ILE A 479 8.68 14.62 -15.72
N PRO A 480 9.47 14.92 -16.78
CA PRO A 480 9.80 16.30 -17.12
C PRO A 480 8.58 17.16 -17.41
N LEU A 481 7.57 16.64 -18.11
CA LEU A 481 6.31 17.36 -18.32
C LEU A 481 5.52 17.54 -17.03
N GLY A 482 5.49 16.54 -16.14
CA GLY A 482 4.88 16.67 -14.81
C GLY A 482 5.53 17.76 -13.97
N VAL A 483 6.86 17.79 -13.95
CA VAL A 483 7.65 18.84 -13.27
C VAL A 483 7.38 20.22 -13.88
N LEU A 484 7.37 20.32 -15.21
CA LEU A 484 7.10 21.57 -15.92
C LEU A 484 5.69 22.11 -15.62
N LEU A 485 4.66 21.26 -15.77
CA LEU A 485 3.26 21.67 -15.56
C LEU A 485 2.96 21.92 -14.07
N GLY A 486 3.51 21.09 -13.18
CA GLY A 486 3.24 21.16 -11.73
C GLY A 486 3.94 22.33 -11.03
N TRP A 487 5.22 22.56 -11.30
CA TRP A 487 6.00 23.61 -10.63
C TRP A 487 6.16 24.89 -11.44
N LEU A 488 6.46 24.81 -12.73
CA LEU A 488 6.76 26.02 -13.53
C LEU A 488 5.50 26.73 -14.02
N LEU A 489 4.39 26.01 -14.26
CA LEU A 489 3.14 26.55 -14.80
C LEU A 489 2.00 26.63 -13.75
N PRO A 490 2.33 27.06 -12.51
CA PRO A 490 1.58 26.89 -11.24
C PRO A 490 0.30 26.04 -11.22
N SER A 491 0.30 24.85 -11.83
CA SER A 491 -0.90 23.99 -11.90
C SER A 491 -0.94 22.93 -10.79
N GLY A 492 0.03 22.96 -9.87
CA GLY A 492 0.10 22.11 -8.69
C GLY A 492 0.03 20.62 -9.01
N ILE A 493 -0.71 19.86 -8.20
CA ILE A 493 -0.93 18.42 -8.39
C ILE A 493 -1.61 18.11 -9.71
N VAL A 494 -2.59 18.91 -10.12
CA VAL A 494 -3.32 18.69 -11.37
C VAL A 494 -2.37 18.74 -12.55
N GLY A 495 -1.49 19.75 -12.60
CA GLY A 495 -0.45 19.87 -13.62
C GLY A 495 0.53 18.70 -13.60
N MET A 496 1.01 18.35 -12.40
CA MET A 496 1.97 17.26 -12.25
C MET A 496 1.41 15.92 -12.73
N TRP A 497 0.23 15.55 -12.26
CA TRP A 497 -0.41 14.31 -12.64
C TRP A 497 -0.80 14.32 -14.12
N THR A 498 -1.28 15.43 -14.68
CA THR A 498 -1.54 15.56 -16.13
C THR A 498 -0.26 15.33 -16.95
N GLY A 499 0.87 15.92 -16.54
CA GLY A 499 2.16 15.70 -17.20
C GLY A 499 2.60 14.24 -17.12
N MET A 500 2.42 13.58 -15.98
CA MET A 500 2.72 12.15 -15.86
C MET A 500 1.75 11.27 -16.69
N MET A 501 0.47 11.62 -16.78
CA MET A 501 -0.46 10.92 -17.67
C MET A 501 -0.03 10.99 -19.13
N SER A 502 0.60 12.10 -19.56
CA SER A 502 1.11 12.21 -20.93
C SER A 502 2.17 11.16 -21.25
N GLY A 503 3.01 10.77 -20.27
CA GLY A 503 3.98 9.68 -20.44
C GLY A 503 3.30 8.34 -20.69
N THR A 504 2.22 8.04 -19.96
CA THR A 504 1.39 6.84 -20.17
C THR A 504 0.68 6.88 -21.52
N LEU A 505 0.22 8.05 -21.96
CA LEU A 505 -0.42 8.21 -23.27
C LEU A 505 0.59 7.95 -24.39
N VAL A 506 1.78 8.54 -24.32
CA VAL A 506 2.86 8.33 -25.29
C VAL A 506 3.24 6.85 -25.38
N GLN A 507 3.44 6.20 -24.24
CA GLN A 507 3.72 4.76 -24.18
C GLN A 507 2.61 3.94 -24.86
N THR A 508 1.35 4.25 -24.54
CA THR A 508 0.18 3.53 -25.06
C THR A 508 0.10 3.67 -26.58
N ILE A 509 0.34 4.86 -27.11
CA ILE A 509 0.37 5.13 -28.56
C ILE A 509 1.51 4.35 -29.22
N ILE A 510 2.72 4.38 -28.66
CA ILE A 510 3.87 3.66 -29.21
C ILE A 510 3.60 2.15 -29.23
N LEU A 511 3.14 1.58 -28.11
CA LEU A 511 2.81 0.16 -28.03
C LEU A 511 1.67 -0.22 -28.98
N ALA A 512 0.64 0.62 -29.11
CA ALA A 512 -0.43 0.38 -30.07
C ALA A 512 0.09 0.36 -31.52
N ILE A 513 0.96 1.30 -31.89
CA ILE A 513 1.59 1.34 -33.22
C ILE A 513 2.43 0.09 -33.46
N ILE A 514 3.26 -0.31 -32.49
CA ILE A 514 4.07 -1.52 -32.60
C ILE A 514 3.18 -2.75 -32.77
N MET A 515 2.16 -2.93 -31.94
CA MET A 515 1.25 -4.09 -32.03
C MET A 515 0.41 -4.09 -33.32
N MET A 516 0.03 -2.93 -33.85
CA MET A 516 -0.68 -2.84 -35.14
C MET A 516 0.21 -3.19 -36.33
N ARG A 517 1.50 -2.84 -36.26
CA ARG A 517 2.50 -3.08 -37.33
C ARG A 517 3.29 -4.36 -37.14
N HIS A 518 3.11 -5.05 -36.02
CA HIS A 518 3.85 -6.25 -35.69
C HIS A 518 3.59 -7.33 -36.74
N ASP A 519 4.67 -7.88 -37.30
CA ASP A 519 4.58 -9.01 -38.20
C ASP A 519 4.45 -10.30 -37.38
N TRP A 520 3.20 -10.71 -37.18
CA TRP A 520 2.86 -11.91 -36.43
C TRP A 520 3.29 -13.20 -37.14
N GLU A 521 3.50 -13.17 -38.45
CA GLU A 521 3.94 -14.35 -39.21
C GLU A 521 5.46 -14.55 -39.09
N GLU A 522 6.24 -13.45 -39.07
CA GLU A 522 7.67 -13.50 -38.79
C GLU A 522 7.95 -14.06 -37.38
N GLU A 523 7.18 -13.63 -36.38
CA GLU A 523 7.36 -14.06 -34.99
C GLU A 523 7.15 -15.57 -34.78
N ILE A 524 6.34 -16.23 -35.61
CA ILE A 524 6.13 -17.69 -35.55
C ILE A 524 7.33 -18.45 -36.14
N SER A 525 8.10 -17.80 -37.00
CA SER A 525 9.23 -18.42 -37.70
C SER A 525 10.53 -18.45 -36.87
N LEU A 526 10.55 -17.74 -35.73
CA LEU A 526 11.63 -17.67 -34.75
C LEU A 526 11.48 -18.76 -33.68
#